data_AF-A0A954IKB0-F1
#
_entry.id   AF-A0A954IKB0-F1
#
_cell.length_a   1.000
_cell.length_b   1.000
_cell.length_c   1.000
_cell.angle_alpha   90.00
_cell.angle_beta   90.00
_cell.angle_gamma   90.00
#
_symmetry.space_group_name_H-M   'P 1'
#
loop_
_entity.id
_entity.type
_entity.pdbx_description
1 polymer ?
#
loop_
_entity_poly.entity_id
_entity_poly.type
_entity_poly.pdbx_seq_one_letter_code
_entity_poly.pdbx_strand_id
1 'polypeptide(L)'
;MSHRIHAALFVMAALICSGTMIPSIQADDGQTRQAPDSAQLKQWLQNMAWHHDYSVEEMCQVTGLDEQQLNASLREFNITTASRPARPANRMFVLPYPGGRHPRIGFLDGAIEPQRETKLSAFCPWDDHSYAVLDVPEAIWSNLGLTYLAHTHIDTVWTKQGISLPQQEWQVNDDGTFEMERRLPNGIVFGTKVIPLKDHLRMKMWLTNGTDQPLTDLRVQNCVMLKGMAGFDAQTNENKLFRNGYAVARSEDKTKWIITAWDPVQRAWGNAPCPCLHSDPKFPDCPPGESRYLRGWFSFYEGNDIDGELQRIEQTGWRQHPLHHVTGNVTGSVRDAASGRILPCRLYVQHTETGEWYFARSTAVAGSAVEYRKQVGNTASVEKHVTLSADPFQLDLPPGTYRLRAEHGKEYLAAETEITVPAPGDAANHQTRPDVRLDLQRFSQLSEQGWYSGDTHVHREMQDLPNLMLAEDLNVAFPLNYWVRDSIEIPLTAATEVAPQLVSIDATHVIWPVNTEYEIFTVNRKRHTQGAV
;
A
#
# COMPACT_ATOMS: atom_id res chain seq x y z
N MET A 1 36.07 -58.33 62.10
CA MET A 1 35.61 -58.38 63.51
C MET A 1 35.67 -56.94 64.02
N SER A 2 34.61 -56.30 64.50
CA SER A 2 33.61 -56.78 65.47
C SER A 2 32.13 -56.46 65.14
N HIS A 3 31.24 -56.83 66.07
CA HIS A 3 29.77 -56.74 66.13
C HIS A 3 29.38 -56.53 67.61
N ARG A 4 28.22 -56.00 68.02
CA ARG A 4 26.98 -55.42 67.43
C ARG A 4 26.36 -54.49 68.54
N ILE A 5 25.18 -53.88 68.53
CA ILE A 5 23.97 -53.91 67.68
C ILE A 5 23.43 -52.48 67.47
N HIS A 6 22.18 -52.16 67.82
CA HIS A 6 21.56 -50.83 67.94
C HIS A 6 20.72 -50.74 69.23
N ALA A 7 20.42 -49.52 69.70
CA ALA A 7 19.22 -49.21 70.48
C ALA A 7 18.65 -47.87 69.98
N ALA A 8 17.34 -47.74 69.89
CA ALA A 8 16.67 -46.60 69.25
C ALA A 8 16.07 -45.62 70.28
N LEU A 9 15.93 -44.35 69.88
CA LEU A 9 15.12 -43.37 70.59
C LEU A 9 14.30 -42.55 69.60
N PHE A 10 13.00 -42.41 69.86
CA PHE A 10 12.09 -41.58 69.06
C PHE A 10 12.20 -40.11 69.49
N VAL A 11 12.26 -39.19 68.52
CA VAL A 11 12.00 -37.76 68.73
C VAL A 11 11.11 -37.28 67.59
N MET A 12 9.95 -36.71 67.93
CA MET A 12 9.13 -35.99 66.95
C MET A 12 9.74 -34.61 66.67
N ALA A 13 9.91 -34.29 65.39
CA ALA A 13 10.17 -32.92 64.93
C ALA A 13 8.99 -32.48 64.06
N ALA A 14 8.38 -31.33 64.39
CA ALA A 14 7.23 -30.82 63.65
C ALA A 14 7.68 -30.21 62.31
N LEU A 15 7.02 -30.58 61.21
CA LEU A 15 7.16 -29.85 59.95
C LEU A 15 6.44 -28.50 60.07
N ILE A 16 7.23 -27.42 60.12
CA ILE A 16 6.71 -26.08 59.84
C ILE A 16 6.67 -25.94 58.32
N CYS A 17 5.47 -26.01 57.74
CA CYS A 17 5.25 -25.75 56.32
C CYS A 17 5.42 -24.26 56.01
N SER A 18 6.66 -23.77 55.95
CA SER A 18 7.01 -22.51 55.34
C SER A 18 6.81 -22.60 53.82
N GLY A 19 5.56 -22.35 53.39
CA GLY A 19 5.18 -22.30 51.98
C GLY A 19 5.92 -21.19 51.25
N THR A 20 7.08 -21.52 50.72
CA THR A 20 7.79 -20.68 49.74
C THR A 20 6.95 -20.68 48.47
N MET A 21 6.23 -19.58 48.24
CA MET A 21 5.67 -19.30 46.92
C MET A 21 6.85 -19.15 45.97
N ILE A 22 7.14 -20.21 45.22
CA ILE A 22 7.87 -20.10 43.97
C ILE A 22 7.00 -19.18 43.10
N PRO A 23 7.47 -17.98 42.72
CA PRO A 23 6.69 -17.16 41.81
C PRO A 23 6.52 -17.97 40.52
N SER A 24 5.28 -18.09 40.05
CA SER A 24 5.00 -18.64 38.74
C SER A 24 5.65 -17.72 37.71
N ILE A 25 6.83 -18.11 37.22
CA ILE A 25 7.40 -17.55 36.01
C ILE A 25 6.43 -17.95 34.90
N GLN A 26 5.49 -17.06 34.59
CA GLN A 26 4.94 -17.01 33.24
C GLN A 26 6.14 -16.91 32.31
N ALA A 27 6.23 -17.82 31.34
CA ALA A 27 7.24 -17.68 30.29
C ALA A 27 6.96 -16.34 29.60
N ASP A 28 7.94 -15.44 29.67
CA ASP A 28 7.82 -14.08 29.16
C ASP A 28 7.62 -14.16 27.63
N ASP A 29 6.42 -13.85 27.15
CA ASP A 29 6.10 -13.97 25.73
C ASP A 29 6.93 -12.91 24.98
N GLY A 30 7.86 -13.36 24.15
CA GLY A 30 8.72 -12.50 23.33
C GLY A 30 7.94 -11.58 22.37
N GLN A 31 6.63 -11.77 22.22
CA GLN A 31 5.71 -10.92 21.47
C GLN A 31 4.81 -10.00 22.33
N THR A 32 5.02 -9.93 23.64
CA THR A 32 4.48 -8.85 24.50
C THR A 32 5.00 -7.49 24.04
N ARG A 33 4.17 -6.46 24.12
CA ARG A 33 4.43 -5.09 23.67
C ARG A 33 3.72 -4.07 24.58
N GLN A 34 4.43 -3.58 25.60
CA GLN A 34 3.98 -2.43 26.37
C GLN A 34 3.92 -1.19 25.47
N ALA A 35 2.78 -0.51 25.42
CA ALA A 35 2.63 0.74 24.69
C ALA A 35 3.38 1.87 25.41
N PRO A 36 4.14 2.72 24.68
CA PRO A 36 4.99 3.75 25.31
C PRO A 36 4.21 4.95 25.85
N ASP A 37 2.95 5.14 25.42
CA ASP A 37 2.07 6.22 25.86
C ASP A 37 0.59 5.81 25.80
N SER A 38 -0.27 6.64 26.41
CA SER A 38 -1.72 6.41 26.52
C SER A 38 -2.46 6.45 25.17
N ALA A 39 -1.99 7.24 24.19
CA ALA A 39 -2.59 7.31 22.86
C ALA A 39 -2.31 6.03 22.05
N GLN A 40 -1.08 5.53 22.09
CA GLN A 40 -0.72 4.25 21.48
C GLN A 40 -1.38 3.07 22.21
N LEU A 41 -1.50 3.10 23.54
CA LEU A 41 -2.27 2.10 24.28
C LEU A 41 -3.73 2.08 23.82
N LYS A 42 -4.36 3.26 23.71
CA LYS A 42 -5.73 3.40 23.21
C LYS A 42 -5.87 2.83 21.79
N GLN A 43 -4.95 3.14 20.88
CA GLN A 43 -4.96 2.59 19.52
C GLN A 43 -4.87 1.06 19.50
N TRP A 44 -3.99 0.45 20.31
CA TRP A 44 -3.89 -1.01 20.40
C TRP A 44 -5.12 -1.67 21.03
N LEU A 45 -5.67 -1.09 22.11
CA LEU A 45 -6.92 -1.59 22.72
C LEU A 45 -8.11 -1.48 21.75
N GLN A 46 -8.20 -0.39 20.98
CA GLN A 46 -9.19 -0.25 19.91
C GLN A 46 -9.01 -1.32 18.82
N ASN A 47 -7.78 -1.50 18.33
CA ASN A 47 -7.44 -2.49 17.31
C ASN A 47 -7.83 -3.93 17.73
N MET A 48 -7.52 -4.29 18.98
CA MET A 48 -7.82 -5.61 19.55
C MET A 48 -9.32 -5.80 19.83
N ALA A 49 -9.96 -4.90 20.58
CA ALA A 49 -11.32 -5.10 21.07
C ALA A 49 -12.42 -4.79 20.04
N TRP A 50 -12.20 -3.88 19.09
CA TRP A 50 -13.22 -3.54 18.09
C TRP A 50 -13.16 -4.38 16.80
N HIS A 51 -11.94 -4.77 16.40
CA HIS A 51 -11.72 -5.27 15.04
C HIS A 51 -11.21 -6.71 15.01
N HIS A 52 -10.42 -7.14 16.00
CA HIS A 52 -9.89 -8.50 16.04
C HIS A 52 -10.62 -9.46 17.00
N ASP A 53 -11.58 -8.94 17.80
CA ASP A 53 -12.30 -9.67 18.85
C ASP A 53 -11.35 -10.45 19.78
N TYR A 54 -10.44 -9.71 20.43
CA TYR A 54 -9.50 -10.28 21.42
C TYR A 54 -10.16 -10.39 22.79
N SER A 55 -9.88 -11.50 23.48
CA SER A 55 -10.30 -11.68 24.87
C SER A 55 -9.54 -10.75 25.83
N VAL A 56 -10.03 -10.64 27.06
CA VAL A 56 -9.32 -9.96 28.16
C VAL A 56 -7.93 -10.57 28.37
N GLU A 57 -7.82 -11.88 28.32
CA GLU A 57 -6.56 -12.63 28.47
C GLU A 57 -5.58 -12.33 27.33
N GLU A 58 -6.04 -12.32 26.07
CA GLU A 58 -5.21 -11.99 24.90
C GLU A 58 -4.76 -10.51 24.93
N MET A 59 -5.62 -9.59 25.37
CA MET A 59 -5.24 -8.18 25.54
C MET A 59 -4.22 -7.97 26.66
N CYS A 60 -4.35 -8.67 27.79
CA CYS A 60 -3.33 -8.69 28.86
C CYS A 60 -2.00 -9.25 28.33
N GLN A 61 -2.01 -10.38 27.63
CA GLN A 61 -0.83 -11.00 27.01
C GLN A 61 -0.11 -10.02 26.06
N VAL A 62 -0.83 -9.37 25.14
CA VAL A 62 -0.23 -8.44 24.17
C VAL A 62 0.32 -7.19 24.84
N THR A 63 -0.38 -6.62 25.83
CA THR A 63 -0.01 -5.31 26.41
C THR A 63 0.91 -5.39 27.62
N GLY A 64 0.99 -6.54 28.29
CA GLY A 64 1.67 -6.67 29.58
C GLY A 64 0.94 -5.98 30.75
N LEU A 65 -0.34 -5.59 30.57
CA LEU A 65 -1.19 -5.05 31.63
C LEU A 65 -1.83 -6.18 32.45
N ASP A 66 -2.15 -5.89 33.71
CA ASP A 66 -3.07 -6.74 34.49
C ASP A 66 -4.55 -6.47 34.12
N GLU A 67 -5.44 -7.38 34.50
CA GLU A 67 -6.88 -7.29 34.19
C GLU A 67 -7.53 -6.02 34.77
N GLN A 68 -7.09 -5.53 35.94
CA GLN A 68 -7.64 -4.32 36.55
C GLN A 68 -7.19 -3.06 35.79
N GLN A 69 -5.93 -3.01 35.36
CA GLN A 69 -5.37 -1.95 34.51
C GLN A 69 -6.06 -1.93 33.15
N LEU A 70 -6.16 -3.07 32.48
CA LEU A 70 -6.85 -3.22 31.19
C LEU A 70 -8.31 -2.77 31.28
N ASN A 71 -9.06 -3.25 32.27
CA ASN A 71 -10.45 -2.84 32.48
C ASN A 71 -10.58 -1.37 32.90
N ALA A 72 -9.56 -0.73 33.48
CA ALA A 72 -9.55 0.71 33.69
C ALA A 72 -9.41 1.46 32.36
N SER A 73 -8.39 1.12 31.56
CA SER A 73 -8.12 1.76 30.27
C SER A 73 -9.28 1.60 29.27
N LEU A 74 -9.90 0.42 29.17
CA LEU A 74 -11.07 0.21 28.30
C LEU A 74 -12.25 1.12 28.68
N ARG A 75 -12.46 1.39 29.97
CA ARG A 75 -13.50 2.32 30.46
C ARG A 75 -13.11 3.78 30.24
N GLU A 76 -11.87 4.16 30.53
CA GLU A 76 -11.34 5.52 30.32
C GLU A 76 -11.44 5.95 28.86
N PHE A 77 -11.07 5.05 27.94
CA PHE A 77 -11.09 5.30 26.51
C PHE A 77 -12.46 5.10 25.85
N ASN A 78 -13.47 4.66 26.60
CA ASN A 78 -14.81 4.27 26.14
C ASN A 78 -14.75 3.25 24.98
N ILE A 79 -14.00 2.16 25.16
CA ILE A 79 -13.85 1.08 24.16
C ILE A 79 -14.88 -0.01 24.45
N THR A 80 -15.93 -0.05 23.64
CA THR A 80 -17.02 -1.04 23.69
C THR A 80 -17.47 -1.37 22.27
N THR A 81 -18.21 -2.47 22.07
CA THR A 81 -18.81 -2.80 20.75
C THR A 81 -19.70 -1.68 20.20
N ALA A 82 -20.34 -0.89 21.08
CA ALA A 82 -21.23 0.21 20.72
C ALA A 82 -20.50 1.51 20.34
N SER A 83 -19.22 1.65 20.67
CA SER A 83 -18.38 2.81 20.31
C SER A 83 -17.44 2.55 19.12
N ARG A 84 -17.51 1.35 18.52
CA ARG A 84 -16.75 0.97 17.32
C ARG A 84 -17.12 1.86 16.11
N PRO A 85 -16.15 2.51 15.44
CA PRO A 85 -16.41 3.31 14.25
C PRO A 85 -16.77 2.43 13.05
N ALA A 86 -17.49 3.02 12.09
CA ALA A 86 -17.71 2.41 10.78
C ALA A 86 -16.37 2.29 9.99
N ARG A 87 -16.25 1.24 9.18
CA ARG A 87 -15.11 1.07 8.25
C ARG A 87 -15.15 2.15 7.16
N PRO A 88 -13.99 2.59 6.61
CA PRO A 88 -13.94 3.54 5.50
C PRO A 88 -14.58 2.97 4.24
N ALA A 89 -15.38 3.78 3.54
CA ALA A 89 -16.09 3.37 2.32
C ALA A 89 -15.29 3.61 1.02
N ASN A 90 -14.18 4.33 1.09
CA ASN A 90 -13.34 4.71 -0.06
C ASN A 90 -12.09 3.85 -0.25
N ARG A 91 -11.76 2.98 0.71
CA ARG A 91 -10.60 2.08 0.68
C ARG A 91 -10.83 0.80 1.47
N MET A 92 -10.13 -0.27 1.11
CA MET A 92 -10.04 -1.48 1.92
C MET A 92 -9.63 -1.17 3.36
N PHE A 93 -10.27 -1.82 4.32
CA PHE A 93 -9.95 -1.66 5.74
C PHE A 93 -8.77 -2.58 6.12
N VAL A 94 -7.71 -1.97 6.64
CA VAL A 94 -6.46 -2.63 7.03
C VAL A 94 -6.00 -2.05 8.36
N LEU A 95 -5.45 -2.90 9.24
CA LEU A 95 -4.82 -2.51 10.50
C LEU A 95 -3.53 -3.33 10.73
N PRO A 96 -2.58 -2.87 11.57
CA PRO A 96 -1.50 -3.72 12.05
C PRO A 96 -2.06 -4.92 12.82
N TYR A 97 -1.48 -6.11 12.63
CA TYR A 97 -1.90 -7.29 13.40
C TYR A 97 -1.48 -7.12 14.88
N PRO A 98 -2.33 -7.41 15.88
CA PRO A 98 -1.96 -7.12 17.28
C PRO A 98 -0.86 -8.01 17.88
N GLY A 99 -0.59 -9.19 17.32
CA GLY A 99 0.30 -10.18 17.95
C GLY A 99 -0.39 -10.98 19.07
N GLY A 100 0.38 -11.73 19.86
CA GLY A 100 -0.10 -12.65 20.93
C GLY A 100 -0.86 -13.87 20.41
N ARG A 101 -1.96 -13.64 19.69
CA ARG A 101 -2.70 -14.67 18.96
C ARG A 101 -1.86 -15.21 17.80
N HIS A 102 -1.68 -16.53 17.74
CA HIS A 102 -0.95 -17.18 16.64
C HIS A 102 -1.72 -17.08 15.31
N PRO A 103 -1.13 -16.57 14.21
CA PRO A 103 -1.85 -16.29 12.95
C PRO A 103 -2.07 -17.52 12.06
N ARG A 104 -1.26 -18.59 12.18
CA ARG A 104 -1.55 -19.90 11.55
C ARG A 104 -2.47 -20.74 12.44
N ILE A 105 -3.32 -21.57 11.82
CA ILE A 105 -4.16 -22.57 12.52
C ILE A 105 -3.43 -23.88 12.84
N GLY A 106 -2.43 -24.24 12.02
CA GLY A 106 -1.54 -25.38 12.20
C GLY A 106 -0.15 -25.09 11.61
N PHE A 107 0.76 -26.06 11.70
CA PHE A 107 2.20 -25.87 11.46
C PHE A 107 2.75 -24.71 12.31
N LEU A 108 2.49 -24.81 13.62
CA LEU A 108 2.82 -23.84 14.67
C LEU A 108 4.29 -23.96 15.10
N ASP A 109 4.80 -25.18 15.07
CA ASP A 109 6.22 -25.55 15.20
C ASP A 109 7.11 -24.85 14.16
N GLY A 110 6.56 -24.58 12.97
CA GLY A 110 7.20 -23.77 11.94
C GLY A 110 7.03 -22.25 12.11
N ALA A 111 6.48 -21.74 13.23
CA ALA A 111 6.33 -20.30 13.52
C ALA A 111 6.16 -20.00 15.03
N ILE A 112 7.11 -20.43 15.84
CA ILE A 112 7.17 -20.07 17.27
C ILE A 112 7.33 -18.53 17.39
N GLU A 113 6.64 -17.89 18.34
CA GLU A 113 6.73 -16.43 18.58
C GLU A 113 6.61 -15.53 17.33
N PRO A 114 5.44 -15.51 16.64
CA PRO A 114 5.25 -14.75 15.41
C PRO A 114 5.25 -13.22 15.64
N GLN A 115 6.26 -12.55 15.09
CA GLN A 115 6.49 -11.10 15.23
C GLN A 115 5.41 -10.29 14.50
N ARG A 116 4.82 -9.27 15.14
CA ARG A 116 3.70 -8.49 14.54
C ARG A 116 4.13 -7.40 13.55
N GLU A 117 5.38 -6.98 13.62
CA GLU A 117 6.00 -5.86 12.90
C GLU A 117 6.07 -5.98 11.36
N THR A 118 5.80 -7.17 10.82
CA THR A 118 5.66 -7.44 9.36
C THR A 118 4.24 -7.81 8.96
N LYS A 119 3.29 -7.80 9.90
CA LYS A 119 1.96 -8.39 9.75
C LYS A 119 0.85 -7.34 9.75
N LEU A 120 0.03 -7.32 8.71
CA LEU A 120 -1.18 -6.51 8.60
C LEU A 120 -2.42 -7.41 8.48
N SER A 121 -3.53 -7.02 9.12
CA SER A 121 -4.83 -7.63 8.91
C SER A 121 -5.59 -6.88 7.83
N ALA A 122 -5.88 -7.55 6.71
CA ALA A 122 -6.79 -7.05 5.68
C ALA A 122 -8.20 -7.62 5.93
N PHE A 123 -9.15 -6.74 6.23
CA PHE A 123 -10.53 -7.12 6.55
C PHE A 123 -11.37 -7.29 5.29
N CYS A 124 -12.19 -8.34 5.25
CA CYS A 124 -13.04 -8.64 4.10
C CYS A 124 -14.17 -7.59 3.91
N PRO A 125 -14.77 -7.47 2.71
CA PRO A 125 -15.91 -6.57 2.49
C PRO A 125 -17.27 -7.15 2.89
N TRP A 126 -17.38 -8.48 3.07
CA TRP A 126 -18.67 -9.19 3.23
C TRP A 126 -19.12 -9.39 4.68
N ASP A 127 -18.22 -9.28 5.67
CA ASP A 127 -18.57 -9.31 7.09
C ASP A 127 -17.69 -8.35 7.93
N ASP A 128 -18.05 -8.18 9.20
CA ASP A 128 -17.48 -7.18 10.10
C ASP A 128 -16.30 -7.65 10.97
N HIS A 129 -15.89 -8.92 10.90
CA HIS A 129 -14.93 -9.55 11.82
C HIS A 129 -13.83 -10.39 11.14
N SER A 130 -14.04 -10.89 9.92
CA SER A 130 -13.09 -11.72 9.19
C SER A 130 -11.94 -10.91 8.56
N TYR A 131 -10.72 -11.42 8.70
CA TYR A 131 -9.49 -10.86 8.12
C TYR A 131 -8.49 -11.93 7.70
N ALA A 132 -7.70 -11.60 6.67
CA ALA A 132 -6.49 -12.33 6.32
C ALA A 132 -5.28 -11.61 6.94
N VAL A 133 -4.32 -12.36 7.50
CA VAL A 133 -3.07 -11.79 8.03
C VAL A 133 -1.99 -11.88 6.96
N LEU A 134 -1.56 -10.73 6.44
CA LEU A 134 -0.51 -10.58 5.44
C LEU A 134 0.83 -10.40 6.14
N ASP A 135 1.73 -11.38 6.04
CA ASP A 135 3.11 -11.34 6.55
C ASP A 135 4.06 -11.04 5.39
N VAL A 136 4.53 -9.79 5.32
CA VAL A 136 5.14 -9.18 4.13
C VAL A 136 6.36 -8.31 4.49
N PRO A 137 7.58 -8.88 4.62
CA PRO A 137 7.95 -10.28 4.38
C PRO A 137 7.84 -11.18 5.61
N GLU A 138 7.48 -12.45 5.41
CA GLU A 138 7.64 -13.51 6.42
C GLU A 138 9.12 -13.90 6.56
N ALA A 139 9.88 -13.95 5.45
CA ALA A 139 11.31 -14.27 5.46
C ALA A 139 12.06 -13.73 4.24
N ILE A 140 13.37 -13.52 4.40
CA ILE A 140 14.30 -13.12 3.32
C ILE A 140 15.54 -14.03 3.37
N TRP A 141 15.95 -14.56 2.22
CA TRP A 141 17.23 -15.23 2.02
C TRP A 141 18.13 -14.44 1.07
N SER A 142 19.43 -14.66 1.20
CA SER A 142 20.47 -14.21 0.27
C SER A 142 21.56 -15.30 0.15
N ASN A 143 22.62 -15.02 -0.61
CA ASN A 143 23.89 -15.75 -0.58
C ASN A 143 24.53 -15.84 0.81
N LEU A 144 24.14 -15.01 1.78
CA LEU A 144 24.57 -15.12 3.18
C LEU A 144 23.77 -16.20 3.96
N GLY A 145 22.62 -16.63 3.44
CA GLY A 145 21.67 -17.53 4.10
C GLY A 145 20.35 -16.83 4.47
N LEU A 146 19.63 -17.38 5.45
CA LEU A 146 18.40 -16.79 5.99
C LEU A 146 18.74 -15.45 6.68
N THR A 147 18.42 -14.35 5.99
CA THR A 147 18.85 -12.98 6.30
C THR A 147 17.83 -12.25 7.18
N TYR A 148 16.55 -12.62 7.13
CA TYR A 148 15.51 -12.20 8.07
C TYR A 148 14.40 -13.27 8.16
N LEU A 149 13.74 -13.38 9.32
CA LEU A 149 12.60 -14.26 9.59
C LEU A 149 11.67 -13.60 10.62
N ALA A 150 10.38 -13.52 10.32
CA ALA A 150 9.36 -12.82 11.12
C ALA A 150 8.75 -13.67 12.26
N HIS A 151 9.51 -14.65 12.73
CA HIS A 151 9.16 -15.63 13.78
C HIS A 151 10.40 -16.49 14.11
N THR A 152 10.31 -17.34 15.12
CA THR A 152 11.35 -18.29 15.51
C THR A 152 11.02 -19.70 15.00
N HIS A 153 11.94 -20.36 14.29
CA HIS A 153 12.00 -21.84 14.13
C HIS A 153 13.29 -22.29 13.42
N ILE A 154 13.83 -21.46 12.52
CA ILE A 154 15.11 -21.67 11.83
C ILE A 154 16.05 -20.51 12.17
N ASP A 155 17.30 -20.84 12.46
CA ASP A 155 18.33 -19.84 12.73
C ASP A 155 18.64 -18.95 11.52
N THR A 156 18.47 -17.64 11.73
CA THR A 156 18.95 -16.58 10.83
C THR A 156 20.47 -16.44 10.90
N VAL A 157 21.07 -15.66 10.01
CA VAL A 157 22.49 -15.28 10.13
C VAL A 157 22.79 -14.47 11.41
N TRP A 158 21.78 -13.85 12.04
CA TRP A 158 21.91 -13.04 13.26
C TRP A 158 21.85 -13.88 14.53
N THR A 159 20.89 -14.81 14.62
CA THR A 159 20.74 -15.68 15.80
C THR A 159 21.95 -16.61 15.97
N LYS A 160 22.57 -17.07 14.87
CA LYS A 160 23.85 -17.79 14.86
C LYS A 160 25.04 -17.00 15.42
N GLN A 161 24.92 -15.67 15.49
CA GLN A 161 25.91 -14.76 16.08
C GLN A 161 25.49 -14.31 17.50
N GLY A 162 24.39 -14.83 18.04
CA GLY A 162 23.81 -14.37 19.31
C GLY A 162 23.15 -12.99 19.24
N ILE A 163 22.91 -12.46 18.03
CA ILE A 163 22.33 -11.13 17.82
C ILE A 163 20.80 -11.26 17.76
N SER A 164 20.12 -10.73 18.76
CA SER A 164 18.68 -10.46 18.69
C SER A 164 18.42 -9.16 17.92
N LEU A 165 17.36 -9.13 17.11
CA LEU A 165 16.93 -7.93 16.40
C LEU A 165 15.91 -7.17 17.26
N PRO A 166 16.00 -5.82 17.37
CA PRO A 166 15.06 -5.04 18.16
C PRO A 166 13.66 -5.12 17.54
N GLN A 167 12.64 -5.29 18.39
CA GLN A 167 11.23 -5.25 18.00
C GLN A 167 10.88 -3.91 17.31
N GLN A 168 9.95 -3.93 16.36
CA GLN A 168 9.47 -2.74 15.65
C GLN A 168 7.93 -2.71 15.60
N GLU A 169 7.37 -1.67 15.00
CA GLU A 169 5.95 -1.54 14.69
C GLU A 169 5.79 -0.93 13.28
N TRP A 170 4.61 -1.10 12.68
CA TRP A 170 4.25 -0.41 11.43
C TRP A 170 4.07 1.09 11.66
N GLN A 171 4.70 1.92 10.84
CA GLN A 171 4.34 3.33 10.70
C GLN A 171 3.00 3.40 9.96
N VAL A 172 2.01 4.04 10.58
CA VAL A 172 0.74 4.40 9.95
C VAL A 172 0.82 5.88 9.58
N ASN A 173 0.71 6.18 8.29
CA ASN A 173 0.80 7.55 7.77
C ASN A 173 -0.60 8.21 7.72
N ASP A 174 -0.66 9.54 7.65
CA ASP A 174 -1.92 10.30 7.62
C ASP A 174 -2.78 10.00 6.38
N ASP A 175 -2.15 9.61 5.27
CA ASP A 175 -2.82 9.11 4.06
C ASP A 175 -3.46 7.71 4.26
N GLY A 176 -3.19 7.04 5.38
CA GLY A 176 -3.60 5.67 5.69
C GLY A 176 -2.78 4.59 4.99
N THR A 177 -1.60 4.91 4.48
CA THR A 177 -0.61 3.92 4.06
C THR A 177 0.15 3.37 5.27
N PHE A 178 0.53 2.10 5.19
CA PHE A 178 1.33 1.40 6.18
C PHE A 178 2.75 1.25 5.65
N GLU A 179 3.75 1.53 6.48
CA GLU A 179 5.15 1.43 6.08
C GLU A 179 5.99 0.82 7.20
N MET A 180 6.91 -0.09 6.86
CA MET A 180 7.89 -0.62 7.79
C MET A 180 9.26 -0.68 7.12
N GLU A 181 10.31 -0.34 7.85
CA GLU A 181 11.70 -0.49 7.42
C GLU A 181 12.54 -1.08 8.55
N ARG A 182 13.32 -2.12 8.23
CA ARG A 182 14.27 -2.77 9.13
C ARG A 182 15.68 -2.65 8.57
N ARG A 183 16.57 -2.02 9.35
CA ARG A 183 18.02 -2.08 9.18
C ARG A 183 18.59 -3.28 9.94
N LEU A 184 19.41 -4.07 9.26
CA LEU A 184 20.10 -5.24 9.80
C LEU A 184 21.54 -4.90 10.21
N PRO A 185 22.19 -5.72 11.07
CA PRO A 185 23.50 -5.40 11.65
C PRO A 185 24.64 -5.17 10.64
N ASN A 186 24.58 -5.78 9.45
CA ASN A 186 25.55 -5.56 8.37
C ASN A 186 25.21 -4.40 7.43
N GLY A 187 24.26 -3.54 7.80
CA GLY A 187 23.86 -2.37 7.00
C GLY A 187 22.82 -2.65 5.91
N ILE A 188 22.45 -3.92 5.63
CA ILE A 188 21.30 -4.23 4.76
C ILE A 188 20.06 -3.55 5.33
N VAL A 189 19.27 -2.93 4.47
CA VAL A 189 17.97 -2.35 4.80
C VAL A 189 16.91 -3.02 3.95
N PHE A 190 15.79 -3.40 4.52
CA PHE A 190 14.61 -3.80 3.75
C PHE A 190 13.36 -3.17 4.34
N GLY A 191 12.32 -3.04 3.53
CA GLY A 191 11.04 -2.50 3.98
C GLY A 191 9.89 -2.81 3.05
N THR A 192 8.69 -2.59 3.57
CA THR A 192 7.41 -2.79 2.86
C THR A 192 6.53 -1.57 3.05
N LYS A 193 5.89 -1.11 1.97
CA LYS A 193 4.80 -0.11 2.02
C LYS A 193 3.52 -0.73 1.45
N VAL A 194 2.42 -0.62 2.17
CA VAL A 194 1.10 -1.12 1.78
C VAL A 194 0.13 0.05 1.67
N ILE A 195 -0.55 0.13 0.52
CA ILE A 195 -1.43 1.24 0.15
C ILE A 195 -2.85 0.69 -0.05
N PRO A 196 -3.78 0.91 0.90
CA PRO A 196 -5.16 0.51 0.74
C PRO A 196 -5.89 1.42 -0.25
N LEU A 197 -6.36 0.84 -1.35
CA LEU A 197 -7.20 1.49 -2.36
C LEU A 197 -8.62 0.88 -2.29
N LYS A 198 -9.53 1.33 -3.17
CA LYS A 198 -10.97 1.01 -3.10
C LYS A 198 -11.29 -0.49 -3.12
N ASP A 199 -10.69 -1.23 -4.06
CA ASP A 199 -10.93 -2.66 -4.31
C ASP A 199 -9.70 -3.56 -4.07
N HIS A 200 -8.52 -2.97 -3.84
CA HIS A 200 -7.26 -3.70 -3.68
C HIS A 200 -6.28 -2.99 -2.73
N LEU A 201 -5.33 -3.75 -2.20
CA LEU A 201 -4.10 -3.24 -1.62
C LEU A 201 -3.00 -3.28 -2.69
N ARG A 202 -2.34 -2.14 -2.90
CA ARG A 202 -1.11 -2.07 -3.67
C ARG A 202 0.08 -2.13 -2.72
N MET A 203 0.98 -3.08 -2.93
CA MET A 203 2.14 -3.31 -2.07
C MET A 203 3.45 -2.99 -2.81
N LYS A 204 4.43 -2.48 -2.07
CA LYS A 204 5.81 -2.26 -2.50
C LYS A 204 6.72 -2.91 -1.48
N MET A 205 7.79 -3.56 -1.91
CA MET A 205 8.89 -3.97 -1.03
C MET A 205 10.22 -3.50 -1.61
N TRP A 206 11.19 -3.20 -0.76
CA TRP A 206 12.55 -2.84 -1.16
C TRP A 206 13.61 -3.56 -0.33
N LEU A 207 14.80 -3.68 -0.90
CA LEU A 207 16.02 -4.09 -0.23
C LEU A 207 17.20 -3.27 -0.75
N THR A 208 17.90 -2.59 0.15
CA THR A 208 19.12 -1.82 -0.10
C THR A 208 20.32 -2.56 0.48
N ASN A 209 21.34 -2.78 -0.34
CA ASN A 209 22.55 -3.47 0.07
C ASN A 209 23.54 -2.51 0.74
N GLY A 210 23.58 -2.48 2.06
CA GLY A 210 24.58 -1.72 2.84
C GLY A 210 25.91 -2.47 3.10
N THR A 211 26.13 -3.63 2.47
CA THR A 211 27.39 -4.39 2.57
C THR A 211 28.38 -3.98 1.48
N ASP A 212 29.64 -4.41 1.61
CA ASP A 212 30.72 -4.19 0.64
C ASP A 212 30.72 -5.19 -0.53
N GLN A 213 29.89 -6.24 -0.49
CA GLN A 213 29.84 -7.31 -1.49
C GLN A 213 28.47 -7.39 -2.19
N PRO A 214 28.38 -7.90 -3.44
CA PRO A 214 27.10 -8.15 -4.08
C PRO A 214 26.24 -9.16 -3.31
N LEU A 215 24.98 -8.80 -3.05
CA LEU A 215 23.98 -9.73 -2.57
C LEU A 215 23.31 -10.42 -3.75
N THR A 216 23.28 -11.75 -3.71
CA THR A 216 22.72 -12.57 -4.80
C THR A 216 21.72 -13.59 -4.24
N ASP A 217 20.88 -14.15 -5.11
CA ASP A 217 19.83 -15.10 -4.72
C ASP A 217 18.84 -14.55 -3.66
N LEU A 218 18.45 -13.29 -3.83
CA LEU A 218 17.60 -12.52 -2.91
C LEU A 218 16.12 -12.95 -2.94
N ARG A 219 15.84 -14.12 -2.37
CA ARG A 219 14.50 -14.73 -2.30
C ARG A 219 13.71 -14.22 -1.11
N VAL A 220 12.41 -13.97 -1.29
CA VAL A 220 11.49 -13.53 -0.24
C VAL A 220 10.34 -14.52 -0.13
N GLN A 221 9.93 -14.86 1.09
CA GLN A 221 8.67 -15.56 1.34
C GLN A 221 7.64 -14.56 1.90
N ASN A 222 6.48 -14.51 1.25
CA ASN A 222 5.34 -13.68 1.63
C ASN A 222 4.16 -14.61 1.93
N CYS A 223 3.48 -14.40 3.05
CA CYS A 223 2.49 -15.36 3.55
C CYS A 223 1.18 -14.68 3.90
N VAL A 224 0.09 -15.05 3.23
CA VAL A 224 -1.27 -14.64 3.59
C VAL A 224 -1.92 -15.79 4.36
N MET A 225 -2.13 -15.62 5.66
CA MET A 225 -2.69 -16.62 6.57
C MET A 225 -4.19 -16.40 6.78
N LEU A 226 -4.97 -17.48 6.63
CA LEU A 226 -6.43 -17.42 6.52
C LEU A 226 -7.19 -17.85 7.80
N LYS A 227 -6.49 -18.04 8.93
CA LYS A 227 -7.13 -18.44 10.21
C LYS A 227 -8.22 -17.47 10.68
N GLY A 228 -8.03 -16.17 10.43
CA GLY A 228 -8.99 -15.12 10.80
C GLY A 228 -10.14 -14.95 9.82
N MET A 229 -10.29 -15.83 8.82
CA MET A 229 -11.24 -15.66 7.72
C MET A 229 -12.26 -16.81 7.68
N ALA A 230 -13.51 -16.51 8.01
CA ALA A 230 -14.58 -17.50 8.05
C ALA A 230 -14.77 -18.20 6.68
N GLY A 231 -14.70 -19.54 6.66
CA GLY A 231 -14.89 -20.34 5.44
C GLY A 231 -13.64 -20.48 4.56
N PHE A 232 -12.47 -20.07 5.05
CA PHE A 232 -11.16 -20.22 4.40
C PHE A 232 -10.10 -20.90 5.29
N ASP A 233 -10.48 -21.28 6.51
CA ASP A 233 -9.65 -21.87 7.57
C ASP A 233 -9.36 -23.38 7.39
N ALA A 234 -10.02 -24.04 6.43
CA ALA A 234 -9.82 -25.45 6.11
C ALA A 234 -8.37 -25.75 5.67
N GLN A 235 -7.71 -26.70 6.35
CA GLN A 235 -6.30 -27.08 6.15
C GLN A 235 -6.04 -27.87 4.85
N THR A 236 -6.37 -27.29 3.70
CA THR A 236 -6.28 -27.90 2.37
C THR A 236 -5.59 -26.98 1.35
N ASN A 237 -5.32 -27.53 0.17
CA ASN A 237 -4.97 -26.78 -1.04
C ASN A 237 -6.03 -26.94 -2.16
N GLU A 238 -7.08 -27.75 -1.96
CA GLU A 238 -8.11 -28.04 -2.98
C GLU A 238 -9.02 -26.83 -3.28
N ASN A 239 -9.09 -25.87 -2.36
CA ASN A 239 -9.78 -24.59 -2.55
C ASN A 239 -8.87 -23.49 -3.12
N LYS A 240 -7.63 -23.82 -3.54
CA LYS A 240 -6.63 -22.85 -4.00
C LYS A 240 -6.30 -22.98 -5.48
N LEU A 241 -5.82 -21.89 -6.05
CA LEU A 241 -5.43 -21.78 -7.45
C LEU A 241 -4.11 -21.01 -7.57
N PHE A 242 -3.16 -21.55 -8.34
CA PHE A 242 -1.85 -20.94 -8.57
C PHE A 242 -1.64 -20.76 -10.08
N ARG A 243 -1.64 -19.50 -10.56
CA ARG A 243 -1.56 -19.15 -12.00
C ARG A 243 -0.78 -17.85 -12.19
N ASN A 244 0.20 -17.81 -13.09
CA ASN A 244 1.00 -16.61 -13.40
C ASN A 244 1.54 -15.84 -12.16
N GLY A 245 1.92 -16.55 -11.10
CA GLY A 245 2.36 -15.91 -9.85
C GLY A 245 1.24 -15.44 -8.91
N TYR A 246 -0.03 -15.42 -9.33
CA TYR A 246 -1.15 -15.33 -8.40
C TYR A 246 -1.23 -16.60 -7.55
N ALA A 247 -1.46 -16.40 -6.25
CA ALA A 247 -1.97 -17.39 -5.34
C ALA A 247 -3.36 -16.93 -4.91
N VAL A 248 -4.36 -17.78 -5.13
CA VAL A 248 -5.77 -17.50 -4.85
C VAL A 248 -6.35 -18.58 -3.93
N ALA A 249 -7.14 -18.19 -2.93
CA ALA A 249 -8.01 -19.09 -2.18
C ALA A 249 -9.48 -18.77 -2.48
N ARG A 250 -10.34 -19.77 -2.31
CA ARG A 250 -11.78 -19.68 -2.53
C ARG A 250 -12.55 -20.22 -1.32
N SER A 251 -13.73 -19.67 -1.09
CA SER A 251 -14.75 -20.24 -0.21
C SER A 251 -15.28 -21.59 -0.70
N GLU A 252 -15.96 -22.30 0.19
CA GLU A 252 -16.65 -23.57 -0.11
C GLU A 252 -17.77 -23.39 -1.15
N ASP A 253 -18.62 -22.37 -0.96
CA ASP A 253 -19.75 -22.01 -1.85
C ASP A 253 -19.32 -21.50 -3.23
N LYS A 254 -18.01 -21.24 -3.41
CA LYS A 254 -17.35 -20.73 -4.61
C LYS A 254 -17.65 -19.28 -4.98
N THR A 255 -18.33 -18.52 -4.12
CA THR A 255 -18.70 -17.12 -4.40
C THR A 255 -17.65 -16.10 -3.97
N LYS A 256 -16.73 -16.44 -3.06
CA LYS A 256 -15.77 -15.50 -2.46
C LYS A 256 -14.34 -15.97 -2.66
N TRP A 257 -13.46 -15.02 -2.93
CA TRP A 257 -12.08 -15.26 -3.31
C TRP A 257 -11.12 -14.28 -2.65
N ILE A 258 -9.92 -14.75 -2.36
CA ILE A 258 -8.81 -13.98 -1.78
C ILE A 258 -7.64 -14.13 -2.73
N ILE A 259 -7.19 -13.02 -3.31
CA ILE A 259 -6.22 -12.98 -4.40
C ILE A 259 -4.96 -12.30 -3.87
N THR A 260 -3.80 -12.93 -4.01
CA THR A 260 -2.51 -12.26 -3.79
C THR A 260 -1.51 -12.59 -4.91
N ALA A 261 -0.70 -11.60 -5.27
CA ALA A 261 0.42 -11.77 -6.19
C ALA A 261 1.57 -10.83 -5.84
N TRP A 262 2.78 -11.21 -6.19
CA TRP A 262 3.97 -10.36 -6.21
C TRP A 262 4.67 -10.46 -7.56
N ASP A 263 5.46 -9.44 -7.89
CA ASP A 263 6.13 -9.32 -9.17
C ASP A 263 7.46 -8.54 -9.04
N PRO A 264 8.57 -9.00 -9.65
CA PRO A 264 8.77 -10.32 -10.26
C PRO A 264 8.61 -11.49 -9.27
N VAL A 265 7.84 -12.50 -9.68
CA VAL A 265 7.56 -13.70 -8.87
C VAL A 265 8.66 -14.76 -9.03
N GLN A 266 8.97 -15.51 -7.97
CA GLN A 266 9.74 -16.74 -8.05
C GLN A 266 8.83 -17.98 -8.10
N ARG A 267 7.84 -18.06 -7.21
CA ARG A 267 6.87 -19.17 -7.13
C ARG A 267 5.55 -18.71 -6.52
N ALA A 268 4.45 -19.35 -6.91
CA ALA A 268 3.17 -19.27 -6.20
C ALA A 268 2.78 -20.67 -5.71
N TRP A 269 2.42 -20.79 -4.43
CA TRP A 269 2.13 -22.07 -3.77
C TRP A 269 1.31 -21.86 -2.49
N GLY A 270 0.98 -22.95 -1.79
CA GLY A 270 0.33 -22.91 -0.49
C GLY A 270 0.65 -24.15 0.32
N ASN A 271 0.71 -24.01 1.63
CA ASN A 271 0.76 -25.13 2.57
C ASN A 271 -0.68 -25.61 2.87
N ALA A 272 -0.85 -26.88 3.27
CA ALA A 272 -2.16 -27.41 3.66
C ALA A 272 -2.32 -27.39 5.20
N PRO A 273 -1.42 -28.02 5.99
CA PRO A 273 -1.34 -27.85 7.45
C PRO A 273 -1.40 -26.40 7.98
N CYS A 274 -0.92 -25.43 7.22
CA CYS A 274 -1.26 -24.02 7.38
C CYS A 274 -1.92 -23.55 6.08
N PRO A 275 -3.23 -23.20 6.06
CA PRO A 275 -3.94 -22.86 4.84
C PRO A 275 -3.63 -21.42 4.43
N CYS A 276 -2.39 -21.19 4.02
CA CYS A 276 -1.88 -19.92 3.54
C CYS A 276 -1.87 -19.85 2.00
N LEU A 277 -1.73 -18.63 1.51
CA LEU A 277 -1.34 -18.32 0.13
C LEU A 277 0.06 -17.71 0.14
N HIS A 278 0.95 -18.26 -0.68
CA HIS A 278 2.26 -17.72 -0.96
C HIS A 278 2.35 -17.28 -2.42
N SER A 279 2.66 -16.01 -2.63
CA SER A 279 3.24 -15.52 -3.88
C SER A 279 4.60 -14.95 -3.51
N ASP A 280 5.63 -15.78 -3.67
CA ASP A 280 6.99 -15.52 -3.20
C ASP A 280 7.79 -14.85 -4.33
N PRO A 281 8.20 -13.59 -4.16
CA PRO A 281 9.03 -12.90 -5.14
C PRO A 281 10.53 -13.15 -4.92
N LYS A 282 11.32 -12.76 -5.91
CA LYS A 282 12.79 -12.72 -5.82
C LYS A 282 13.27 -11.37 -6.34
N PHE A 283 13.99 -10.62 -5.52
CA PHE A 283 14.69 -9.43 -6.00
C PHE A 283 15.77 -9.85 -7.02
N PRO A 284 16.05 -9.03 -8.05
CA PRO A 284 17.29 -9.15 -8.80
C PRO A 284 18.50 -8.99 -7.87
N ASP A 285 19.65 -9.53 -8.28
CA ASP A 285 20.89 -9.39 -7.51
C ASP A 285 21.27 -7.90 -7.32
N CYS A 286 21.83 -7.58 -6.16
CA CYS A 286 21.96 -6.21 -5.63
C CYS A 286 23.43 -5.87 -5.28
N PRO A 287 24.12 -5.05 -6.10
CA PRO A 287 25.46 -4.54 -5.81
C PRO A 287 25.53 -3.66 -4.54
N PRO A 288 26.73 -3.46 -3.96
CA PRO A 288 26.96 -2.54 -2.85
C PRO A 288 26.38 -1.14 -3.09
N GLY A 289 25.66 -0.60 -2.10
CA GLY A 289 25.03 0.72 -2.15
C GLY A 289 23.76 0.83 -2.99
N GLU A 290 23.41 -0.19 -3.78
CA GLU A 290 22.19 -0.17 -4.60
C GLU A 290 20.94 -0.64 -3.84
N SER A 291 19.78 -0.33 -4.43
CA SER A 291 18.47 -0.81 -3.99
C SER A 291 17.79 -1.67 -5.06
N ARG A 292 16.96 -2.61 -4.61
CA ARG A 292 16.07 -3.44 -5.44
C ARG A 292 14.64 -3.35 -4.91
N TYR A 293 13.68 -3.62 -5.79
CA TYR A 293 12.27 -3.33 -5.55
C TYR A 293 11.38 -4.45 -6.09
N LEU A 294 10.23 -4.63 -5.44
CA LEU A 294 9.17 -5.56 -5.81
C LEU A 294 7.82 -4.84 -5.65
N ARG A 295 6.81 -5.29 -6.39
CA ARG A 295 5.41 -4.84 -6.28
C ARG A 295 4.52 -6.02 -5.96
N GLY A 296 3.45 -5.77 -5.23
CA GLY A 296 2.47 -6.78 -4.85
C GLY A 296 1.05 -6.26 -4.98
N TRP A 297 0.13 -7.22 -5.11
CA TRP A 297 -1.30 -7.04 -5.18
C TRP A 297 -1.96 -7.93 -4.12
N PHE A 298 -2.98 -7.40 -3.45
CA PHE A 298 -3.92 -8.19 -2.67
C PHE A 298 -5.33 -7.65 -2.89
N SER A 299 -6.31 -8.51 -3.16
CA SER A 299 -7.72 -8.10 -3.24
C SER A 299 -8.67 -9.21 -2.78
N PHE A 300 -9.88 -8.78 -2.42
CA PHE A 300 -11.03 -9.65 -2.26
C PHE A 300 -11.90 -9.56 -3.52
N TYR A 301 -12.50 -10.68 -3.91
CA TYR A 301 -13.44 -10.72 -5.04
C TYR A 301 -14.67 -11.54 -4.64
N GLU A 302 -15.86 -11.02 -4.94
CA GLU A 302 -17.13 -11.75 -4.83
C GLU A 302 -17.73 -11.92 -6.23
N GLY A 303 -17.98 -13.17 -6.62
CA GLY A 303 -18.39 -13.57 -7.95
C GLY A 303 -17.94 -14.98 -8.30
N ASN A 304 -18.36 -15.47 -9.46
CA ASN A 304 -18.13 -16.86 -9.89
C ASN A 304 -17.05 -17.00 -10.99
N ASP A 305 -16.56 -15.89 -11.54
CA ASP A 305 -15.59 -15.87 -12.64
C ASP A 305 -14.23 -15.32 -12.19
N ILE A 306 -13.46 -16.20 -11.54
CA ILE A 306 -12.10 -15.86 -11.09
C ILE A 306 -11.15 -15.61 -12.27
N ASP A 307 -11.37 -16.20 -13.44
CA ASP A 307 -10.45 -16.05 -14.58
C ASP A 307 -10.69 -14.72 -15.29
N GLY A 308 -11.95 -14.27 -15.41
CA GLY A 308 -12.30 -12.90 -15.78
C GLY A 308 -11.77 -11.86 -14.79
N GLU A 309 -11.84 -12.11 -13.48
CA GLU A 309 -11.27 -11.20 -12.47
C GLU A 309 -9.73 -11.13 -12.54
N LEU A 310 -9.04 -12.26 -12.67
CA LEU A 310 -7.58 -12.26 -12.85
C LEU A 310 -7.19 -11.54 -14.16
N GLN A 311 -7.99 -11.67 -15.23
CA GLN A 311 -7.79 -10.89 -16.46
C GLN A 311 -8.02 -9.39 -16.25
N ARG A 312 -9.06 -8.98 -15.49
CA ARG A 312 -9.30 -7.58 -15.10
C ARG A 312 -8.10 -7.02 -14.33
N ILE A 313 -7.56 -7.77 -13.37
CA ILE A 313 -6.42 -7.33 -12.57
C ILE A 313 -5.19 -7.15 -13.46
N GLU A 314 -4.85 -8.08 -14.35
CA GLU A 314 -3.72 -7.90 -15.29
C GLU A 314 -3.97 -6.71 -16.25
N GLN A 315 -5.21 -6.47 -16.68
CA GLN A 315 -5.59 -5.29 -17.49
C GLN A 315 -5.40 -3.94 -16.79
N THR A 316 -5.35 -3.89 -15.45
CA THR A 316 -4.96 -2.66 -14.73
C THR A 316 -3.49 -2.26 -14.98
N GLY A 317 -2.69 -3.12 -15.60
CA GLY A 317 -1.27 -2.88 -15.82
C GLY A 317 -0.45 -2.95 -14.53
N TRP A 318 -0.90 -3.66 -13.49
CA TRP A 318 -0.24 -3.60 -12.18
C TRP A 318 1.22 -4.09 -12.18
N ARG A 319 1.58 -5.04 -13.05
CA ARG A 319 2.97 -5.47 -13.32
C ARG A 319 3.77 -4.50 -14.19
N GLN A 320 3.15 -3.45 -14.69
CA GLN A 320 3.77 -2.38 -15.46
C GLN A 320 3.88 -1.10 -14.63
N HIS A 321 3.12 -0.96 -13.53
CA HIS A 321 3.35 0.07 -12.52
C HIS A 321 4.83 0.10 -12.11
N PRO A 322 5.52 1.25 -12.25
CA PRO A 322 6.95 1.32 -12.05
C PRO A 322 7.40 0.96 -10.62
N LEU A 323 8.47 0.18 -10.54
CA LEU A 323 9.17 -0.16 -9.29
C LEU A 323 10.04 1.02 -8.82
N HIS A 324 9.40 2.16 -8.55
CA HIS A 324 10.10 3.41 -8.32
C HIS A 324 10.86 3.43 -6.99
N HIS A 325 12.19 3.27 -7.10
CA HIS A 325 13.10 4.23 -6.51
C HIS A 325 12.87 5.62 -7.10
N VAL A 326 13.47 6.62 -6.48
CA VAL A 326 13.64 7.94 -7.10
C VAL A 326 14.72 7.84 -8.19
N THR A 327 14.32 7.32 -9.35
CA THR A 327 15.11 7.15 -10.59
C THR A 327 15.70 8.46 -11.11
N GLY A 328 14.99 9.58 -10.93
CA GLY A 328 15.31 10.86 -11.57
C GLY A 328 16.67 11.43 -11.19
N ASN A 329 17.00 12.60 -11.75
CA ASN A 329 18.00 13.49 -11.16
C ASN A 329 17.39 14.72 -10.47
N VAL A 330 16.07 14.91 -10.59
CA VAL A 330 15.29 15.93 -9.87
C VAL A 330 14.06 15.27 -9.21
N THR A 331 13.66 15.76 -8.04
CA THR A 331 12.35 15.48 -7.41
C THR A 331 11.55 16.77 -7.19
N GLY A 332 10.28 16.63 -6.83
CA GLY A 332 9.57 17.70 -6.16
C GLY A 332 8.25 17.29 -5.55
N SER A 333 7.54 18.25 -4.96
CA SER A 333 6.19 18.09 -4.44
C SER A 333 5.36 19.35 -4.66
N VAL A 334 4.09 19.16 -5.01
CA VAL A 334 3.11 20.23 -5.20
C VAL A 334 2.16 20.23 -4.01
N ARG A 335 1.94 21.37 -3.36
CA ARG A 335 1.30 21.45 -2.04
C ARG A 335 0.32 22.60 -1.93
N ASP A 336 -0.67 22.43 -1.07
CA ASP A 336 -1.51 23.51 -0.57
C ASP A 336 -0.68 24.37 0.39
N ALA A 337 -0.55 25.66 0.09
CA ALA A 337 0.36 26.56 0.82
C ALA A 337 -0.01 26.80 2.29
N ALA A 338 -1.28 26.58 2.68
CA ALA A 338 -1.78 26.85 4.03
C ALA A 338 -1.74 25.61 4.95
N SER A 339 -2.08 24.44 4.40
CA SER A 339 -2.14 23.17 5.13
C SER A 339 -0.90 22.28 4.94
N GLY A 340 -0.08 22.54 3.92
CA GLY A 340 1.08 21.71 3.55
C GLY A 340 0.73 20.37 2.90
N ARG A 341 -0.56 20.06 2.75
CA ARG A 341 -1.09 18.85 2.11
C ARG A 341 -0.61 18.76 0.67
N ILE A 342 -0.15 17.59 0.24
CA ILE A 342 0.23 17.37 -1.17
C ILE A 342 -1.05 17.40 -2.04
N LEU A 343 -0.97 18.03 -3.20
CA LEU A 343 -2.08 18.22 -4.13
C LEU A 343 -1.87 17.42 -5.42
N PRO A 344 -2.94 16.85 -6.01
CA PRO A 344 -2.90 16.48 -7.42
C PRO A 344 -2.77 17.76 -8.25
N CYS A 345 -2.14 17.69 -9.42
CA CYS A 345 -1.82 18.91 -10.17
C CYS A 345 -1.57 18.68 -11.66
N ARG A 346 -1.72 19.75 -12.44
CA ARG A 346 -1.16 19.87 -13.78
C ARG A 346 0.23 20.50 -13.68
N LEU A 347 1.26 19.78 -14.10
CA LEU A 347 2.66 20.20 -14.06
C LEU A 347 3.21 20.40 -15.48
N TYR A 348 3.75 21.59 -15.71
CA TYR A 348 4.52 21.97 -16.89
C TYR A 348 6.01 21.97 -16.53
N VAL A 349 6.85 21.40 -17.39
CA VAL A 349 8.32 21.45 -17.27
C VAL A 349 8.92 21.78 -18.63
N GLN A 350 9.65 22.88 -18.73
CA GLN A 350 10.23 23.34 -19.98
C GLN A 350 11.68 23.80 -19.78
N HIS A 351 12.60 23.37 -20.65
CA HIS A 351 13.97 23.89 -20.68
C HIS A 351 13.94 25.35 -21.18
N THR A 352 14.52 26.28 -20.43
CA THR A 352 14.35 27.72 -20.69
C THR A 352 15.00 28.18 -21.99
N GLU A 353 16.18 27.65 -22.34
CA GLU A 353 16.90 28.01 -23.57
C GLU A 353 16.38 27.31 -24.84
N THR A 354 16.13 25.99 -24.80
CA THR A 354 15.72 25.22 -25.98
C THR A 354 14.21 25.20 -26.23
N GLY A 355 13.41 25.54 -25.22
CA GLY A 355 11.95 25.43 -25.25
C GLY A 355 11.43 23.99 -25.24
N GLU A 356 12.29 22.98 -25.02
CA GLU A 356 11.93 21.56 -24.99
C GLU A 356 11.09 21.20 -23.75
N TRP A 357 10.15 20.28 -23.92
CA TRP A 357 9.14 19.91 -22.92
C TRP A 357 9.44 18.56 -22.27
N TYR A 358 9.38 18.54 -20.94
CA TYR A 358 9.67 17.39 -20.10
C TYR A 358 8.45 17.01 -19.26
N PHE A 359 8.37 15.73 -18.86
CA PHE A 359 7.17 15.15 -18.26
C PHE A 359 7.58 14.38 -16.99
N ALA A 360 7.03 14.78 -15.86
CA ALA A 360 7.33 14.17 -14.57
C ALA A 360 6.56 12.86 -14.37
N ARG A 361 7.11 11.98 -13.54
CA ARG A 361 6.44 10.77 -13.04
C ARG A 361 6.22 10.88 -11.54
N SER A 362 5.17 10.28 -11.00
CA SER A 362 5.05 10.14 -9.54
C SER A 362 6.21 9.30 -8.97
N THR A 363 6.61 9.59 -7.74
CA THR A 363 7.50 8.72 -6.95
C THR A 363 6.74 7.65 -6.17
N ALA A 364 5.43 7.85 -5.95
CA ALA A 364 4.57 6.92 -5.23
C ALA A 364 4.11 5.76 -6.13
N VAL A 365 4.05 4.56 -5.56
CA VAL A 365 3.66 3.34 -6.31
C VAL A 365 2.16 3.25 -6.58
N ALA A 366 1.33 3.97 -5.82
CA ALA A 366 -0.09 4.19 -6.14
C ALA A 366 -0.33 5.41 -7.05
N GLY A 367 0.70 6.23 -7.27
CA GLY A 367 0.57 7.46 -8.04
C GLY A 367 0.36 7.23 -9.53
N SER A 368 -0.23 8.23 -10.19
CA SER A 368 -0.52 8.26 -11.62
C SER A 368 0.04 9.52 -12.26
N ALA A 369 0.49 9.39 -13.50
CA ALA A 369 1.02 10.47 -14.32
C ALA A 369 0.45 10.31 -15.73
N VAL A 370 -0.39 11.24 -16.17
CA VAL A 370 -1.00 11.23 -17.51
C VAL A 370 -0.41 12.37 -18.33
N GLU A 371 0.40 12.01 -19.32
CA GLU A 371 1.01 12.98 -20.22
C GLU A 371 -0.01 13.50 -21.24
N TYR A 372 0.00 14.81 -21.47
CA TYR A 372 -0.72 15.45 -22.55
C TYR A 372 0.27 16.10 -23.50
N ARG A 373 0.25 15.68 -24.76
CA ARG A 373 1.19 16.12 -25.81
C ARG A 373 0.43 16.50 -27.08
N LYS A 374 -0.05 17.75 -27.19
CA LYS A 374 -0.74 18.25 -28.39
C LYS A 374 0.03 19.39 -29.06
N GLN A 375 -0.01 19.40 -30.39
CA GLN A 375 0.52 20.47 -31.23
C GLN A 375 -0.18 20.41 -32.59
N VAL A 376 -0.72 21.53 -33.07
CA VAL A 376 -1.45 21.57 -34.35
C VAL A 376 -0.46 21.77 -35.49
N GLY A 377 0.02 20.67 -36.08
CA GLY A 377 0.99 20.68 -37.17
C GLY A 377 2.27 21.45 -36.80
N ASN A 378 2.68 22.40 -37.64
CA ASN A 378 3.83 23.27 -37.39
C ASN A 378 3.43 24.64 -36.80
N THR A 379 2.23 24.78 -36.23
CA THR A 379 1.80 26.05 -35.61
C THR A 379 2.38 26.22 -34.20
N ALA A 380 2.30 27.46 -33.67
CA ALA A 380 2.61 27.77 -32.28
C ALA A 380 1.52 27.32 -31.28
N SER A 381 0.42 26.71 -31.76
CA SER A 381 -0.60 26.12 -30.87
C SER A 381 -0.07 24.78 -30.34
N VAL A 382 0.42 24.83 -29.09
CA VAL A 382 1.08 23.74 -28.37
C VAL A 382 0.52 23.69 -26.95
N GLU A 383 0.13 22.50 -26.50
CA GLU A 383 -0.18 22.24 -25.09
C GLU A 383 0.51 20.93 -24.68
N LYS A 384 1.47 21.05 -23.76
CA LYS A 384 2.38 19.98 -23.34
C LYS A 384 2.55 20.05 -21.82
N HIS A 385 2.01 19.06 -21.10
CA HIS A 385 2.08 18.97 -19.64
C HIS A 385 1.89 17.52 -19.17
N VAL A 386 2.03 17.27 -17.88
CA VAL A 386 1.58 16.02 -17.23
C VAL A 386 0.55 16.36 -16.15
N THR A 387 -0.47 15.54 -15.96
CA THR A 387 -1.33 15.59 -14.77
C THR A 387 -0.92 14.48 -13.79
N LEU A 388 -0.79 14.83 -12.52
CA LEU A 388 -0.23 14.02 -11.45
C LEU A 388 -1.25 13.85 -10.32
N SER A 389 -1.25 12.67 -9.70
CA SER A 389 -1.91 12.44 -8.41
C SER A 389 -1.22 13.19 -7.26
N ALA A 390 -1.81 13.12 -6.06
CA ALA A 390 -1.40 13.86 -4.87
C ALA A 390 -0.11 13.33 -4.20
N ASP A 391 0.97 13.20 -4.98
CA ASP A 391 2.22 12.56 -4.59
C ASP A 391 3.45 13.45 -4.93
N PRO A 392 4.62 13.22 -4.31
CA PRO A 392 5.87 13.78 -4.81
C PRO A 392 6.23 13.21 -6.19
N PHE A 393 6.78 14.04 -7.07
CA PHE A 393 7.16 13.70 -8.45
C PHE A 393 8.67 13.62 -8.65
N GLN A 394 9.09 13.09 -9.80
CA GLN A 394 10.48 12.99 -10.23
C GLN A 394 10.62 13.23 -11.75
N LEU A 395 11.80 13.70 -12.15
CA LEU A 395 12.17 14.02 -13.53
C LEU A 395 13.59 13.49 -13.85
N ASP A 396 13.79 13.07 -15.09
CA ASP A 396 15.11 12.86 -15.69
C ASP A 396 15.36 14.03 -16.66
N LEU A 397 16.26 14.94 -16.30
CA LEU A 397 16.55 16.16 -17.07
C LEU A 397 18.04 16.18 -17.49
N PRO A 398 18.39 16.53 -18.74
CA PRO A 398 19.75 16.93 -19.08
C PRO A 398 20.26 18.10 -18.23
N PRO A 399 21.59 18.34 -18.17
CA PRO A 399 22.14 19.57 -17.60
C PRO A 399 21.59 20.81 -18.32
N GLY A 400 21.17 21.83 -17.56
CA GLY A 400 20.49 23.01 -18.10
C GLY A 400 19.58 23.67 -17.08
N THR A 401 18.91 24.75 -17.48
CA THR A 401 17.94 25.48 -16.65
C THR A 401 16.51 25.21 -17.12
N TYR A 402 15.61 24.94 -16.18
CA TYR A 402 14.24 24.49 -16.42
C TYR A 402 13.25 25.31 -15.62
N ARG A 403 12.16 25.71 -16.28
CA ARG A 403 10.99 26.30 -15.64
C ARG A 403 9.98 25.22 -15.31
N LEU A 404 9.54 25.19 -14.06
CA LEU A 404 8.51 24.29 -13.56
C LEU A 404 7.32 25.14 -13.10
N ARG A 405 6.12 24.82 -13.60
CA ARG A 405 4.87 25.50 -13.25
C ARG A 405 3.81 24.47 -12.89
N ALA A 406 3.19 24.61 -11.72
CA ALA A 406 2.11 23.74 -11.25
C ALA A 406 0.79 24.52 -11.09
N GLU A 407 -0.29 23.90 -11.53
CA GLU A 407 -1.67 24.39 -11.43
C GLU A 407 -2.55 23.31 -10.79
N HIS A 408 -3.54 23.70 -10.00
CA HIS A 408 -4.55 22.79 -9.44
C HIS A 408 -5.92 23.48 -9.49
N GLY A 409 -6.76 23.01 -10.41
CA GLY A 409 -8.07 23.57 -10.71
C GLY A 409 -8.13 25.08 -10.90
N LYS A 410 -9.23 25.68 -10.45
CA LYS A 410 -9.57 27.11 -10.68
C LYS A 410 -9.70 27.93 -9.38
N GLU A 411 -9.35 27.33 -8.24
CA GLU A 411 -9.40 27.95 -6.90
C GLU A 411 -8.01 28.28 -6.32
N TYR A 412 -6.94 27.89 -7.01
CA TYR A 412 -5.56 28.14 -6.62
C TYR A 412 -4.86 29.07 -7.61
N LEU A 413 -3.93 29.88 -7.10
CA LEU A 413 -2.93 30.55 -7.91
C LEU A 413 -1.87 29.53 -8.33
N ALA A 414 -1.48 29.59 -9.61
CA ALA A 414 -0.39 28.77 -10.14
C ALA A 414 0.95 29.11 -9.46
N ALA A 415 1.71 28.09 -9.09
CA ALA A 415 3.07 28.24 -8.59
C ALA A 415 4.07 28.02 -9.73
N GLU A 416 5.13 28.83 -9.79
CA GLU A 416 6.15 28.76 -10.84
C GLU A 416 7.55 28.98 -10.23
N THR A 417 8.54 28.22 -10.70
CA THR A 417 9.93 28.32 -10.24
C THR A 417 10.90 27.92 -11.35
N GLU A 418 12.16 28.29 -11.24
CA GLU A 418 13.23 27.85 -12.15
C GLU A 418 14.31 27.10 -11.37
N ILE A 419 14.80 26.00 -11.95
CA ILE A 419 15.84 25.14 -11.38
C ILE A 419 16.99 24.98 -12.36
N THR A 420 18.19 24.70 -11.87
CA THR A 420 19.34 24.36 -12.71
C THR A 420 19.87 22.98 -12.35
N VAL A 421 20.04 22.14 -13.37
CA VAL A 421 20.60 20.79 -13.29
C VAL A 421 22.08 20.87 -13.68
N PRO A 422 23.02 20.47 -12.80
CA PRO A 422 24.46 20.61 -13.06
C PRO A 422 24.97 19.57 -14.07
N ALA A 423 26.14 19.85 -14.66
CA ALA A 423 26.83 18.92 -15.54
C ALA A 423 27.42 17.72 -14.77
N PRO A 424 27.46 16.51 -15.36
CA PRO A 424 28.12 15.36 -14.73
C PRO A 424 29.62 15.62 -14.51
N GLY A 425 30.06 15.48 -13.25
CA GLY A 425 31.48 15.64 -12.87
C GLY A 425 31.84 16.97 -12.21
N ASP A 426 30.88 17.87 -11.99
CA ASP A 426 31.12 19.18 -11.33
C ASP A 426 31.31 19.03 -9.80
N ALA A 427 32.44 18.43 -9.42
CA ALA A 427 32.71 17.87 -8.10
C ALA A 427 32.88 18.89 -6.96
N ALA A 428 32.76 20.20 -7.24
CA ALA A 428 32.74 21.25 -6.22
C ALA A 428 31.48 21.17 -5.31
N ASN A 429 30.44 20.49 -5.79
CA ASN A 429 29.15 20.39 -5.11
C ASN A 429 28.87 18.91 -4.72
N HIS A 430 28.97 18.58 -3.43
CA HIS A 430 28.35 17.37 -2.85
C HIS A 430 26.82 17.54 -2.74
N GLN A 431 26.19 18.04 -3.82
CA GLN A 431 24.81 18.48 -3.77
C GLN A 431 23.87 17.29 -3.88
N THR A 432 23.00 17.17 -2.89
CA THR A 432 21.73 16.47 -3.00
C THR A 432 21.03 16.85 -4.30
N ARG A 433 20.57 15.83 -5.05
CA ARG A 433 19.46 15.87 -6.02
C ARG A 433 18.53 17.08 -5.75
N PRO A 434 18.34 18.01 -6.70
CA PRO A 434 17.39 19.11 -6.54
C PRO A 434 16.00 18.58 -6.19
N ASP A 435 15.46 19.06 -5.07
CA ASP A 435 14.10 18.76 -4.60
C ASP A 435 13.26 20.03 -4.64
N VAL A 436 12.22 20.02 -5.48
CA VAL A 436 11.46 21.21 -5.84
C VAL A 436 10.16 21.29 -5.04
N ARG A 437 9.91 22.43 -4.41
CA ARG A 437 8.63 22.69 -3.73
C ARG A 437 7.82 23.74 -4.49
N LEU A 438 6.58 23.39 -4.83
CA LEU A 438 5.61 24.28 -5.46
C LEU A 438 4.39 24.40 -4.54
N ASP A 439 4.36 25.48 -3.75
CA ASP A 439 3.24 25.80 -2.85
C ASP A 439 2.19 26.64 -3.59
N LEU A 440 1.00 26.08 -3.80
CA LEU A 440 -0.11 26.74 -4.47
C LEU A 440 -0.97 27.45 -3.42
N GLN A 441 -1.18 28.75 -3.61
CA GLN A 441 -2.03 29.53 -2.74
C GLN A 441 -3.49 29.40 -3.19
N ARG A 442 -4.31 28.74 -2.37
CA ARG A 442 -5.77 28.76 -2.50
C ARG A 442 -6.28 30.19 -2.28
N PHE A 443 -7.14 30.69 -3.17
CA PHE A 443 -7.76 32.01 -3.07
C PHE A 443 -9.29 31.96 -2.92
N SER A 444 -9.89 30.77 -3.06
CA SER A 444 -11.33 30.56 -2.98
C SER A 444 -11.69 29.17 -2.41
N GLN A 445 -12.91 29.04 -1.89
CA GLN A 445 -13.53 27.77 -1.45
C GLN A 445 -14.99 27.74 -1.96
N LEU A 446 -15.16 27.51 -3.26
CA LEU A 446 -16.45 27.50 -3.96
C LEU A 446 -17.32 26.31 -3.52
N SER A 447 -16.71 25.15 -3.30
CA SER A 447 -17.41 23.93 -2.87
C SER A 447 -18.03 24.06 -1.48
N GLU A 448 -17.38 24.76 -0.55
CA GLU A 448 -17.96 25.13 0.76
C GLU A 448 -19.15 26.10 0.63
N GLN A 449 -19.21 26.87 -0.46
CA GLN A 449 -20.32 27.75 -0.80
C GLN A 449 -21.39 27.05 -1.68
N GLY A 450 -21.26 25.74 -1.92
CA GLY A 450 -22.19 24.94 -2.74
C GLY A 450 -21.99 25.05 -4.25
N TRP A 451 -20.90 25.65 -4.71
CA TRP A 451 -20.54 25.77 -6.13
C TRP A 451 -19.51 24.70 -6.52
N TYR A 452 -19.81 23.95 -7.57
CA TYR A 452 -18.97 22.85 -8.06
C TYR A 452 -18.50 23.15 -9.48
N SER A 453 -17.25 22.80 -9.79
CA SER A 453 -16.68 22.93 -11.12
C SER A 453 -17.24 21.85 -12.06
N GLY A 454 -17.50 22.22 -13.32
CA GLY A 454 -18.10 21.31 -14.30
C GLY A 454 -17.69 21.62 -15.73
N ASP A 455 -17.44 20.59 -16.52
CA ASP A 455 -17.15 20.67 -17.96
C ASP A 455 -18.03 19.69 -18.75
N THR A 456 -18.75 20.22 -19.74
CA THR A 456 -19.70 19.49 -20.57
C THR A 456 -19.17 19.12 -21.96
N HIS A 457 -17.88 19.36 -22.25
CA HIS A 457 -17.28 19.20 -23.58
C HIS A 457 -15.85 18.63 -23.52
N VAL A 458 -15.67 17.54 -22.76
CA VAL A 458 -14.33 16.99 -22.47
C VAL A 458 -13.86 16.02 -23.55
N HIS A 459 -12.86 16.43 -24.33
CA HIS A 459 -12.17 15.61 -25.36
C HIS A 459 -11.01 14.78 -24.76
N ARG A 460 -11.31 13.85 -23.84
CA ARG A 460 -10.31 12.98 -23.19
C ARG A 460 -10.83 11.56 -22.98
N GLU A 461 -9.94 10.59 -23.14
CA GLU A 461 -10.22 9.16 -22.95
C GLU A 461 -10.71 8.84 -21.54
N MET A 462 -11.70 7.96 -21.40
CA MET A 462 -12.29 7.58 -20.10
C MET A 462 -11.28 7.13 -19.04
N GLN A 463 -10.19 6.48 -19.46
CA GLN A 463 -9.11 6.02 -18.59
C GLN A 463 -8.28 7.17 -17.97
N ASP A 464 -8.18 8.31 -18.63
CA ASP A 464 -7.37 9.46 -18.19
C ASP A 464 -8.12 10.34 -17.19
N LEU A 465 -9.46 10.40 -17.32
CA LEU A 465 -10.32 11.34 -16.60
C LEU A 465 -10.16 11.32 -15.07
N PRO A 466 -10.03 10.16 -14.39
CA PRO A 466 -9.87 10.15 -12.93
C PRO A 466 -8.60 10.88 -12.45
N ASN A 467 -7.51 10.82 -13.20
CA ASN A 467 -6.29 11.57 -12.89
C ASN A 467 -6.43 13.06 -13.26
N LEU A 468 -6.96 13.35 -14.46
CA LEU A 468 -7.15 14.71 -14.96
C LEU A 468 -8.09 15.53 -14.07
N MET A 469 -9.24 14.98 -13.68
CA MET A 469 -10.25 15.69 -12.90
C MET A 469 -9.77 16.03 -11.50
N LEU A 470 -9.02 15.13 -10.86
CA LEU A 470 -8.39 15.43 -9.57
C LEU A 470 -7.33 16.52 -9.72
N ALA A 471 -6.48 16.46 -10.76
CA ALA A 471 -5.49 17.50 -11.03
C ALA A 471 -6.14 18.88 -11.30
N GLU A 472 -7.25 18.92 -12.02
CA GLU A 472 -7.99 20.14 -12.36
C GLU A 472 -9.11 20.53 -11.35
N ASP A 473 -9.17 19.88 -10.17
CA ASP A 473 -10.24 20.06 -9.15
C ASP A 473 -11.64 20.16 -9.80
N LEU A 474 -11.89 19.29 -10.80
CA LEU A 474 -13.02 19.34 -11.75
C LEU A 474 -14.10 18.36 -11.32
N ASN A 475 -15.06 18.84 -10.54
CA ASN A 475 -15.99 17.99 -9.79
C ASN A 475 -16.94 17.18 -10.70
N VAL A 476 -17.33 17.73 -11.87
CA VAL A 476 -18.23 17.05 -12.82
C VAL A 476 -17.67 17.09 -14.25
N ALA A 477 -17.65 15.94 -14.93
CA ALA A 477 -17.25 15.87 -16.35
C ALA A 477 -18.22 15.04 -17.20
N PHE A 478 -18.45 15.51 -18.43
CA PHE A 478 -19.23 14.82 -19.47
C PHE A 478 -18.35 14.56 -20.71
N PRO A 479 -17.54 13.48 -20.72
CA PRO A 479 -16.64 13.16 -21.83
C PRO A 479 -17.37 12.74 -23.10
N LEU A 480 -16.87 13.21 -24.23
CA LEU A 480 -17.47 13.08 -25.56
C LEU A 480 -17.16 11.71 -26.20
N ASN A 481 -17.59 10.64 -25.52
CA ASN A 481 -17.34 9.25 -25.91
C ASN A 481 -18.08 8.81 -27.19
N TYR A 482 -19.06 9.60 -27.65
CA TYR A 482 -19.79 9.38 -28.89
C TYR A 482 -19.63 10.59 -29.83
N TRP A 483 -19.52 10.37 -31.13
CA TRP A 483 -19.32 11.41 -32.14
C TRP A 483 -20.31 11.22 -33.30
N VAL A 484 -20.83 12.32 -33.84
CA VAL A 484 -21.66 12.36 -35.05
C VAL A 484 -21.02 13.34 -36.05
N ARG A 485 -20.76 12.86 -37.27
CA ARG A 485 -20.06 13.63 -38.32
C ARG A 485 -20.82 13.76 -39.64
N ASP A 486 -21.80 12.89 -39.91
CA ASP A 486 -22.86 13.15 -40.89
C ASP A 486 -24.22 13.28 -40.22
N SER A 487 -25.04 14.20 -40.74
CA SER A 487 -26.47 14.37 -40.46
C SER A 487 -27.35 13.09 -40.37
N ILE A 488 -26.91 11.95 -40.92
CA ILE A 488 -27.65 10.68 -40.94
C ILE A 488 -27.10 9.61 -39.97
N GLU A 489 -26.05 9.92 -39.22
CA GLU A 489 -25.37 8.99 -38.31
C GLU A 489 -26.08 8.91 -36.94
N ILE A 490 -26.16 7.71 -36.36
CA ILE A 490 -26.82 7.47 -35.07
C ILE A 490 -25.72 7.23 -34.01
N PRO A 491 -25.62 8.06 -32.94
CA PRO A 491 -24.48 8.07 -32.01
C PRO A 491 -24.07 6.69 -31.47
N LEU A 492 -25.04 5.86 -31.12
CA LEU A 492 -24.84 4.55 -30.49
C LEU A 492 -24.25 3.48 -31.42
N THR A 493 -24.08 3.76 -32.72
CA THR A 493 -23.68 2.74 -33.72
C THR A 493 -22.21 2.75 -34.11
N ALA A 494 -21.45 3.76 -33.67
CA ALA A 494 -20.07 4.00 -34.12
C ALA A 494 -18.99 3.84 -33.03
N ALA A 495 -19.37 3.71 -31.75
CA ALA A 495 -18.45 3.66 -30.60
C ALA A 495 -18.60 2.37 -29.79
N THR A 496 -17.61 2.07 -28.94
CA THR A 496 -17.75 1.06 -27.88
C THR A 496 -18.84 1.51 -26.90
N GLU A 497 -19.81 0.63 -26.61
CA GLU A 497 -20.95 0.98 -25.77
C GLU A 497 -20.50 1.30 -24.34
N VAL A 498 -20.79 2.53 -23.89
CA VAL A 498 -20.45 3.04 -22.56
C VAL A 498 -21.73 3.12 -21.72
N ALA A 499 -21.75 2.42 -20.59
CA ALA A 499 -22.93 2.29 -19.74
C ALA A 499 -23.40 3.66 -19.18
N PRO A 500 -24.72 3.95 -19.17
CA PRO A 500 -25.29 5.18 -18.63
C PRO A 500 -25.38 5.15 -17.09
N GLN A 501 -24.22 5.01 -16.43
CA GLN A 501 -24.08 4.93 -14.99
C GLN A 501 -23.08 6.00 -14.50
N LEU A 502 -23.39 6.63 -13.37
CA LEU A 502 -22.51 7.60 -12.72
C LEU A 502 -21.22 6.92 -12.24
N VAL A 503 -20.07 7.45 -12.65
CA VAL A 503 -18.75 6.94 -12.23
C VAL A 503 -18.15 7.89 -11.20
N SER A 504 -18.22 7.52 -9.91
CA SER A 504 -17.60 8.28 -8.82
C SER A 504 -16.10 7.98 -8.72
N ILE A 505 -15.28 9.03 -8.83
CA ILE A 505 -13.83 8.99 -8.62
C ILE A 505 -13.54 9.01 -7.11
N ASP A 506 -14.10 9.99 -6.40
CA ASP A 506 -14.04 10.12 -4.94
C ASP A 506 -15.39 10.58 -4.35
N ALA A 507 -15.39 11.35 -3.26
CA ALA A 507 -16.59 11.87 -2.61
C ALA A 507 -17.18 13.14 -3.26
N THR A 508 -16.41 13.85 -4.11
CA THR A 508 -16.79 15.12 -4.74
C THR A 508 -16.60 15.13 -6.27
N HIS A 509 -15.92 14.14 -6.84
CA HIS A 509 -15.60 14.04 -8.27
C HIS A 509 -16.39 12.90 -8.95
N VAL A 510 -17.18 13.24 -9.98
CA VAL A 510 -18.05 12.30 -10.71
C VAL A 510 -18.02 12.52 -12.22
N ILE A 511 -17.96 11.44 -12.98
CA ILE A 511 -18.10 11.43 -14.45
C ILE A 511 -19.51 10.96 -14.81
N TRP A 512 -20.18 11.66 -15.72
CA TRP A 512 -21.32 11.11 -16.47
C TRP A 512 -20.84 10.69 -17.87
N PRO A 513 -20.62 9.38 -18.12
CA PRO A 513 -19.79 8.93 -19.24
C PRO A 513 -20.54 8.83 -20.58
N VAL A 514 -21.79 9.30 -20.65
CA VAL A 514 -22.61 9.29 -21.87
C VAL A 514 -22.91 10.74 -22.30
N ASN A 515 -22.08 11.25 -23.21
CA ASN A 515 -22.22 12.54 -23.88
C ASN A 515 -21.83 12.40 -25.36
N THR A 516 -22.33 13.27 -26.24
CA THR A 516 -22.19 13.13 -27.70
C THR A 516 -21.78 14.44 -28.37
N GLU A 517 -20.69 14.40 -29.13
CA GLU A 517 -20.24 15.51 -29.96
C GLU A 517 -20.95 15.50 -31.32
N TYR A 518 -21.50 16.64 -31.74
CA TYR A 518 -22.19 16.83 -33.03
C TYR A 518 -21.39 17.77 -33.94
N GLU A 519 -20.33 17.22 -34.54
CA GLU A 519 -19.37 17.95 -35.38
C GLU A 519 -19.64 17.66 -36.87
N ILE A 520 -20.70 18.29 -37.41
CA ILE A 520 -21.32 17.85 -38.67
C ILE A 520 -20.56 18.40 -39.89
N PHE A 521 -19.52 17.68 -40.28
CA PHE A 521 -18.74 17.93 -41.49
C PHE A 521 -19.51 17.63 -42.78
N THR A 522 -20.53 16.76 -42.77
CA THR A 522 -21.34 16.45 -43.95
C THR A 522 -22.84 16.43 -43.69
N VAL A 523 -23.61 16.99 -44.63
CA VAL A 523 -25.07 16.90 -44.68
C VAL A 523 -25.47 16.14 -45.94
N ASN A 524 -26.18 15.03 -45.79
CA ASN A 524 -26.46 14.09 -46.89
C ASN A 524 -25.18 13.72 -47.68
N ARG A 525 -24.07 13.41 -47.00
CA ARG A 525 -22.75 13.12 -47.57
C ARG A 525 -22.10 14.24 -48.41
N LYS A 526 -22.65 15.47 -48.37
CA LYS A 526 -22.02 16.66 -49.00
C LYS A 526 -21.32 17.48 -47.93
N ARG A 527 -20.09 17.91 -48.20
CA ARG A 527 -19.29 18.72 -47.27
C ARG A 527 -20.04 19.99 -46.87
N HIS A 528 -20.14 20.20 -45.57
CA HIS A 528 -20.65 21.39 -44.92
C HIS A 528 -19.51 22.09 -44.16
N THR A 529 -19.78 23.26 -43.59
CA THR A 529 -18.82 23.99 -42.74
C THR A 529 -19.63 24.63 -41.63
N GLN A 530 -19.27 24.30 -40.39
CA GLN A 530 -19.86 24.83 -39.16
C GLN A 530 -18.85 25.75 -38.47
N GLY A 531 -19.33 26.64 -37.60
CA GLY A 531 -18.50 27.65 -36.93
C GLY A 531 -18.45 29.00 -37.65
N ALA A 532 -17.74 29.95 -37.05
CA ALA A 532 -17.46 31.25 -37.67
C ALA A 532 -16.34 31.12 -38.73
N VAL A 533 -16.46 31.88 -39.82
CA VAL A 533 -15.56 31.89 -40.97
C VAL A 533 -14.94 33.28 -41.14
#